data_AF-A0A9X1NEN0-F1
#
_entry.id   AF-A0A9X1NEN0-F1
#
_cell.length_a   1.000
_cell.length_b   1.000
_cell.length_c   1.000
_cell.angle_alpha   90.00
_cell.angle_beta   90.00
_cell.angle_gamma   90.00
#
_symmetry.space_group_name_H-M   'P 1'
#
loop_
_entity.id
_entity.type
_entity.pdbx_description
1 polymer ?
#
loop_
_entity_poly.entity_id
_entity_poly.type
_entity_poly.pdbx_seq_one_letter_code
_entity_poly.pdbx_strand_id
1 'polypeptide(L)'
;MVDAQEKYPYKFPQQAVTTNKRTLAAGDYAVALGTRVVASVERKSMADFVGSLTSGRLRYALAEMATLPRAAVVVEEPYSKIFAQERVRPALVADGLAEVQVAWPSIPIVFCDNRKMAEEWTYRWLAAAQVWAENELEMPPEVPAGEPSTKELRAWARAQGIEVPDRGRLRPEILAAWRATQD
;
A
#
# COMPACT_ATOMS: atom_id res chain seq x y z
N MET A 1 11.89 8.33 8.63
CA MET A 1 12.75 9.19 7.78
C MET A 1 11.91 10.33 7.23
N VAL A 2 12.53 11.47 7.01
CA VAL A 2 11.88 12.67 6.46
C VAL A 2 12.68 13.12 5.25
N ASP A 3 12.02 13.48 4.15
CA ASP A 3 12.70 13.94 2.96
C ASP A 3 13.55 15.19 3.23
N ALA A 4 14.72 15.28 2.60
CA ALA A 4 15.63 16.39 2.78
C ALA A 4 15.08 17.72 2.25
N GLN A 5 14.20 17.68 1.25
CA GLN A 5 13.55 18.85 0.65
C GLN A 5 12.30 19.30 1.41
N GLU A 6 11.81 18.52 2.39
CA GLU A 6 10.69 18.92 3.24
C GLU A 6 11.10 20.09 4.14
N LYS A 7 10.57 21.27 3.80
CA LYS A 7 10.88 22.55 4.45
C LYS A 7 10.25 22.65 5.83
N TYR A 8 9.06 22.10 5.99
CA TYR A 8 8.27 22.21 7.22
C TYR A 8 7.88 20.81 7.68
N PRO A 9 8.84 20.02 8.19
CA PRO A 9 8.57 18.65 8.57
C PRO A 9 7.67 18.57 9.80
N TYR A 10 6.88 17.50 9.87
CA TYR A 10 6.19 17.09 11.08
C TYR A 10 7.17 16.88 12.23
N LYS A 11 6.73 17.20 13.44
CA LYS A 11 7.57 17.10 14.64
C LYS A 11 7.29 15.85 15.46
N PHE A 12 6.12 15.24 15.28
CA PHE A 12 5.61 14.09 16.02
C PHE A 12 5.75 14.24 17.55
N PRO A 13 5.36 15.38 18.15
CA PRO A 13 5.74 15.71 19.53
C PRO A 13 5.09 14.81 20.59
N GLN A 14 4.03 14.10 20.23
CA GLN A 14 3.31 13.18 21.11
C GLN A 14 3.71 11.72 20.91
N GLN A 15 4.62 11.45 19.97
CA GLN A 15 4.97 10.09 19.56
C GLN A 15 6.42 9.80 19.92
N ALA A 16 6.68 8.59 20.40
CA ALA A 16 8.03 8.13 20.73
C ALA A 16 8.80 7.72 19.46
N VAL A 17 9.11 8.70 18.60
CA VAL A 17 9.80 8.49 17.32
C VAL A 17 10.98 9.42 17.15
N THR A 18 12.00 8.92 16.44
CA THR A 18 13.13 9.74 16.00
C THR A 18 13.04 10.00 14.50
N THR A 19 13.10 11.26 14.11
CA THR A 19 13.13 11.66 12.70
C THR A 19 14.56 11.85 12.23
N ASN A 20 14.89 11.27 11.08
CA ASN A 20 16.18 11.45 10.40
C ASN A 20 15.93 12.00 9.01
N LYS A 21 16.55 13.14 8.66
CA LYS A 21 16.47 13.73 7.31
C LYS A 21 17.32 12.93 6.34
N ARG A 22 16.76 12.56 5.19
CA ARG A 22 17.44 11.86 4.08
C ARG A 22 16.74 12.19 2.77
N THR A 23 17.45 12.17 1.66
CA THR A 23 16.79 12.19 0.35
C THR A 23 16.01 10.89 0.16
N LEU A 24 14.72 11.02 -0.12
CA LEU A 24 13.83 9.89 -0.42
C LEU A 24 13.63 9.79 -1.93
N ALA A 25 13.42 8.56 -2.42
CA ALA A 25 13.11 8.33 -3.82
C ALA A 25 11.66 8.72 -4.16
N ALA A 26 10.74 8.60 -3.19
CA ALA A 26 9.34 8.99 -3.32
C ALA A 26 8.72 9.27 -1.94
N GLY A 27 7.85 10.28 -1.87
CA GLY A 27 7.17 10.75 -0.65
C GLY A 27 8.04 11.58 0.28
N ASP A 28 7.40 12.23 1.26
CA ASP A 28 8.03 13.14 2.22
C ASP A 28 8.41 12.45 3.53
N TYR A 29 7.75 11.35 3.87
CA TYR A 29 8.01 10.58 5.08
C TYR A 29 8.06 9.10 4.75
N ALA A 30 9.03 8.38 5.31
CA ALA A 30 9.17 6.95 5.04
C ALA A 30 9.66 6.18 6.25
N VAL A 31 9.31 4.90 6.31
CA VAL A 31 9.90 3.91 7.23
C VAL A 31 10.63 2.83 6.43
N ALA A 32 11.70 2.30 7.01
CA ALA A 32 12.53 1.29 6.38
C ALA A 32 12.88 0.18 7.35
N LEU A 33 13.00 -1.04 6.83
CA LEU A 33 13.59 -2.17 7.52
C LEU A 33 14.95 -2.47 6.89
N GLY A 34 16.01 -2.31 7.67
CA GLY A 34 17.37 -2.30 7.15
C GLY A 34 17.57 -1.19 6.11
N THR A 35 17.90 -1.57 4.88
CA THR A 35 18.12 -0.64 3.75
C THR A 35 16.88 -0.44 2.87
N ARG A 36 15.81 -1.22 3.07
CA ARG A 36 14.63 -1.20 2.22
C ARG A 36 13.56 -0.30 2.80
N VAL A 37 13.09 0.67 1.99
CA VAL A 37 11.87 1.42 2.31
C VAL A 37 10.67 0.49 2.19
N VAL A 38 9.90 0.38 3.26
CA VAL A 38 8.72 -0.50 3.32
C VAL A 38 7.41 0.28 3.25
N ALA A 39 7.45 1.56 3.62
CA ALA A 39 6.33 2.47 3.40
C ALA A 39 6.76 3.93 3.23
N SER A 40 5.95 4.69 2.49
CA SER A 40 6.12 6.13 2.31
C SER A 40 4.79 6.88 2.30
N VAL A 41 4.83 8.14 2.73
CA VAL A 41 3.72 9.09 2.73
C VAL A 41 4.15 10.37 2.05
N GLU A 42 3.41 10.77 1.02
CA GLU A 42 3.46 12.09 0.39
C GLU A 42 2.52 13.03 1.13
N ARG A 43 3.02 14.19 1.54
CA ARG A 43 2.26 15.20 2.27
C ARG A 43 1.91 16.34 1.33
N LYS A 44 0.65 16.75 1.30
CA LYS A 44 0.20 17.91 0.51
C LYS A 44 -0.68 18.86 1.31
N SER A 45 -0.42 20.15 1.14
CA SER A 45 -1.45 21.16 1.41
C SER A 45 -2.54 21.08 0.33
N MET A 46 -3.72 21.65 0.58
CA MET A 46 -4.78 21.70 -0.44
C MET A 46 -4.33 22.45 -1.70
N ALA A 47 -3.56 23.52 -1.55
CA ALA A 47 -3.04 24.28 -2.68
C ALA A 47 -2.07 23.44 -3.55
N ASP A 48 -1.16 22.72 -2.91
CA ASP A 48 -0.22 21.84 -3.62
C ASP A 48 -0.90 20.60 -4.21
N PHE A 49 -1.91 20.07 -3.52
CA PHE A 49 -2.75 18.98 -4.01
C PHE A 49 -3.47 19.39 -5.29
N VAL A 50 -4.24 20.49 -5.27
CA VAL A 50 -4.93 21.02 -6.46
C VAL A 50 -3.95 21.34 -7.57
N GLY A 51 -2.84 22.01 -7.26
CA GLY A 51 -1.84 22.40 -8.25
C GLY A 51 -1.14 21.20 -8.91
N SER A 52 -0.80 20.17 -8.14
CA SER A 52 -0.16 18.95 -8.68
C SER A 52 -1.15 18.06 -9.44
N LEU A 53 -2.40 17.98 -9.00
CA LEU A 53 -3.44 17.22 -9.69
C LEU A 53 -3.75 17.82 -11.07
N THR A 54 -4.02 19.12 -11.11
CA THR A 54 -4.39 19.84 -12.35
C THR A 54 -3.26 19.97 -13.36
N SER A 55 -2.00 19.98 -12.89
CA SER A 55 -0.82 19.95 -13.76
C SER A 55 -0.40 18.54 -14.18
N GLY A 56 -1.09 17.49 -13.70
CA GLY A 56 -0.74 16.08 -13.94
C GLY A 56 0.46 15.57 -13.13
N ARG A 57 1.19 16.43 -12.42
CA ARG A 57 2.34 16.06 -11.56
C ARG A 57 2.00 15.01 -10.51
N LEU A 58 0.77 15.02 -9.98
CA LEU A 58 0.35 14.01 -9.00
C LEU A 58 0.39 12.59 -9.58
N ARG A 59 0.08 12.40 -10.88
CA ARG A 59 0.12 11.06 -11.51
C ARG A 59 1.53 10.51 -11.58
N TYR A 60 2.51 11.35 -11.87
CA TYR A 60 3.91 10.95 -11.87
C TYR A 60 4.37 10.55 -10.46
N ALA A 61 4.02 11.35 -9.44
CA ALA A 61 4.31 11.01 -8.06
C ALA A 61 3.64 9.69 -7.63
N LEU A 62 2.36 9.48 -7.97
CA LEU A 62 1.65 8.23 -7.67
C LEU A 62 2.27 7.02 -8.40
N ALA A 63 2.73 7.18 -9.64
CA ALA A 63 3.41 6.12 -10.37
C ALA A 63 4.75 5.72 -9.73
N GLU A 64 5.53 6.69 -9.26
CA GLU A 64 6.77 6.42 -8.50
C GLU A 64 6.46 5.75 -7.16
N MET A 65 5.47 6.26 -6.43
CA MET A 65 5.03 5.71 -5.16
C MET A 65 4.45 4.29 -5.27
N ALA A 66 3.84 3.94 -6.40
CA ALA A 66 3.31 2.60 -6.67
C ALA A 66 4.38 1.50 -6.70
N THR A 67 5.65 1.87 -6.77
CA THR A 67 6.79 0.94 -6.66
C THR A 67 7.08 0.52 -5.21
N LEU A 68 6.52 1.24 -4.23
CA LEU A 68 6.69 0.95 -2.81
C LEU A 68 5.62 -0.02 -2.31
N PRO A 69 5.94 -0.87 -1.32
CA PRO A 69 4.96 -1.83 -0.80
C PRO A 69 3.70 -1.17 -0.24
N ARG A 70 3.88 -0.03 0.44
CA ARG A 70 2.81 0.71 1.11
C ARG A 70 3.03 2.20 0.91
N ALA A 71 2.30 2.80 0.00
CA ALA A 71 2.36 4.24 -0.24
C ALA A 71 1.04 4.89 0.14
N ALA A 72 1.07 6.15 0.55
CA ALA A 72 -0.14 6.95 0.73
C ALA A 72 0.10 8.44 0.46
N VAL A 73 -0.97 9.16 0.15
CA VAL A 73 -0.97 10.62 0.11
C VAL A 73 -1.84 11.12 1.27
N VAL A 74 -1.31 12.05 2.05
CA VAL A 74 -2.07 12.76 3.09
C VAL A 74 -2.26 14.21 2.67
N VAL A 75 -3.50 14.70 2.75
CA VAL A 75 -3.87 16.08 2.49
C VAL A 75 -4.24 16.75 3.81
N GLU A 76 -3.63 17.90 4.11
CA GLU A 76 -3.74 18.61 5.39
C GLU A 76 -5.06 19.37 5.60
N GLU A 77 -6.09 19.07 4.82
CA GLU A 77 -7.37 19.79 4.79
C GLU A 77 -8.52 18.81 4.51
N PRO A 78 -9.79 19.17 4.81
CA PRO A 78 -10.92 18.29 4.54
C PRO A 78 -11.26 18.25 3.05
N TYR A 79 -11.87 17.14 2.60
CA TYR A 79 -12.37 16.97 1.23
C TYR A 79 -13.26 18.12 0.76
N SER A 80 -14.08 18.68 1.66
CA SER A 80 -14.98 19.81 1.37
C SER A 80 -14.26 21.05 0.83
N LYS A 81 -12.97 21.24 1.15
CA LYS A 81 -12.17 22.36 0.63
C LYS A 81 -11.93 22.28 -0.88
N ILE A 82 -12.09 21.13 -1.52
CA ILE A 82 -12.08 21.01 -2.98
C ILE A 82 -13.20 21.87 -3.62
N PHE A 83 -14.35 21.99 -2.96
CA PHE A 83 -15.49 22.75 -3.47
C PHE A 83 -15.44 24.24 -3.12
N ALA A 84 -14.46 24.65 -2.32
CA ALA A 84 -14.20 26.03 -1.97
C ALA A 84 -13.08 26.67 -2.83
N GLN A 85 -12.63 25.99 -3.90
CA GLN A 85 -11.58 26.51 -4.77
C GLN A 85 -12.10 27.63 -5.67
N GLU A 86 -11.38 28.76 -5.69
CA GLU A 86 -11.75 29.94 -6.49
C GLU A 86 -11.00 30.01 -7.83
N ARG A 87 -9.78 29.45 -7.89
CA ARG A 87 -8.89 29.56 -9.05
C ARG A 87 -9.02 28.41 -10.03
N VAL A 88 -9.50 27.27 -9.57
CA VAL A 88 -9.70 26.06 -10.37
C VAL A 88 -11.14 25.61 -10.16
N ARG A 89 -11.83 25.26 -11.26
CA ARG A 89 -13.20 24.75 -11.19
C ARG A 89 -13.24 23.49 -10.31
N PRO A 90 -14.03 23.46 -9.22
CA PRO A 90 -14.08 22.30 -8.32
C PRO A 90 -14.37 20.96 -8.98
N ALA A 91 -15.23 20.94 -10.00
CA ALA A 91 -15.54 19.72 -10.75
C ALA A 91 -14.28 19.09 -11.38
N LEU A 92 -13.37 19.91 -11.94
CA LEU A 92 -12.13 19.40 -12.52
C LEU A 92 -11.22 18.76 -11.46
N VAL A 93 -11.20 19.31 -10.25
CA VAL A 93 -10.42 18.76 -9.13
C VAL A 93 -11.05 17.46 -8.62
N ALA A 94 -12.38 17.43 -8.45
CA ALA A 94 -13.09 16.25 -7.98
C ALA A 94 -13.00 15.09 -8.98
N ASP A 95 -13.18 15.36 -10.27
CA ASP A 95 -13.05 14.36 -11.35
C ASP A 95 -11.62 13.84 -11.42
N GLY A 96 -10.62 14.74 -11.38
CA GLY A 96 -9.21 14.36 -11.39
C GLY A 96 -8.83 13.50 -10.18
N LEU A 97 -9.34 13.82 -8.98
CA LEU A 97 -9.11 13.03 -7.78
C LEU A 97 -9.73 11.63 -7.93
N ALA A 98 -10.98 11.54 -8.41
CA ALA A 98 -11.62 10.26 -8.65
C ALA A 98 -10.82 9.42 -9.67
N GLU A 99 -10.35 10.05 -10.74
CA GLU A 99 -9.57 9.35 -11.77
C GLU A 99 -8.26 8.78 -11.21
N VAL A 100 -7.51 9.55 -10.41
CA VAL A 100 -6.26 9.03 -9.83
C VAL A 100 -6.52 7.95 -8.78
N GLN A 101 -7.61 8.02 -8.01
CA GLN A 101 -7.96 6.95 -7.07
C GLN A 101 -8.37 5.66 -7.79
N VAL A 102 -9.04 5.76 -8.95
CA VAL A 102 -9.36 4.60 -9.79
C VAL A 102 -8.10 4.02 -10.45
N ALA A 103 -7.18 4.87 -10.89
CA ALA A 103 -5.95 4.44 -11.55
C ALA A 103 -4.93 3.82 -10.57
N TRP A 104 -4.90 4.28 -9.31
CA TRP A 104 -4.01 3.77 -8.25
C TRP A 104 -4.80 3.40 -6.98
N PRO A 105 -5.66 2.35 -7.04
CA PRO A 105 -6.55 2.00 -5.94
C PRO A 105 -5.81 1.52 -4.67
N SER A 106 -4.54 1.10 -4.81
CA SER A 106 -3.69 0.69 -3.69
C SER A 106 -3.06 1.85 -2.92
N ILE A 107 -3.12 3.09 -3.43
CA ILE A 107 -2.52 4.26 -2.80
C ILE A 107 -3.65 5.14 -2.22
N PRO A 108 -3.97 5.03 -0.92
CA PRO A 108 -4.98 5.88 -0.32
C PRO A 108 -4.57 7.36 -0.37
N ILE A 109 -5.54 8.20 -0.71
CA ILE A 109 -5.44 9.67 -0.61
C ILE A 109 -6.39 10.10 0.51
N VAL A 110 -5.83 10.52 1.65
CA VAL A 110 -6.60 10.77 2.88
C VAL A 110 -6.61 12.27 3.20
N PHE A 111 -7.81 12.81 3.43
CA PHE A 111 -8.03 14.20 3.83
C PHE A 111 -8.18 14.26 5.35
N CYS A 112 -7.29 14.99 6.04
CA CYS A 112 -7.17 14.92 7.49
C CYS A 112 -7.62 16.20 8.21
N ASP A 113 -8.46 17.04 7.63
CA ASP A 113 -8.97 18.30 8.22
C ASP A 113 -7.95 19.42 8.46
N ASN A 114 -6.81 19.12 9.09
CA ASN A 114 -5.74 20.05 9.40
C ASN A 114 -4.39 19.34 9.49
N ARG A 115 -3.32 20.13 9.47
CA ARG A 115 -1.93 19.67 9.64
C ARG A 115 -1.69 18.75 10.84
N LYS A 116 -2.28 19.05 12.02
CA LYS A 116 -2.05 18.24 13.23
C LYS A 116 -2.63 16.84 13.08
N MET A 117 -3.80 16.73 12.48
CA MET A 117 -4.44 15.45 12.21
C MET A 117 -3.75 14.69 11.07
N ALA A 118 -3.24 15.39 10.04
CA ALA A 118 -2.42 14.79 9.00
C ALA A 118 -1.10 14.22 9.56
N GLU A 119 -0.48 14.92 10.51
CA GLU A 119 0.70 14.45 11.25
C GLU A 119 0.38 13.17 12.05
N GLU A 120 -0.72 13.17 12.80
CA GLU A 120 -1.17 12.02 13.57
C GLU A 120 -1.47 10.81 12.68
N TRP A 121 -2.18 11.04 11.58
CA TRP A 121 -2.50 10.00 10.60
C TRP A 121 -1.23 9.42 9.96
N THR A 122 -0.28 10.29 9.58
CA THR A 122 1.02 9.90 9.00
C THR A 122 1.79 8.99 9.95
N TYR A 123 1.86 9.35 11.23
CA TYR A 123 2.50 8.51 12.24
C TYR A 123 1.84 7.13 12.33
N ARG A 124 0.51 7.09 12.49
CA ARG A 124 -0.22 5.83 12.66
C ARG A 124 -0.09 4.92 11.45
N TRP A 125 -0.18 5.47 10.25
CA TRP A 125 -0.04 4.71 9.02
C TRP A 125 1.37 4.12 8.87
N LEU A 126 2.41 4.93 9.08
CA LEU A 126 3.80 4.47 9.00
C LEU A 126 4.14 3.46 10.11
N ALA A 127 3.65 3.66 11.32
CA ALA A 127 3.85 2.72 12.43
C ALA A 127 3.18 1.36 12.15
N ALA A 128 1.94 1.37 11.66
CA ALA A 128 1.25 0.14 11.26
C ALA A 128 1.98 -0.57 10.12
N ALA A 129 2.46 0.18 9.12
CA ALA A 129 3.22 -0.35 8.01
C ALA A 129 4.55 -0.97 8.44
N GLN A 130 5.24 -0.37 9.42
CA GLN A 130 6.46 -0.92 10.00
C GLN A 130 6.18 -2.25 10.70
N VAL A 131 5.20 -2.30 11.61
CA VAL A 131 4.82 -3.53 12.33
C VAL A 131 4.45 -4.64 11.35
N TRP A 132 3.66 -4.31 10.33
CA TRP A 132 3.30 -5.30 9.31
C TRP A 132 4.53 -5.82 8.56
N ALA A 133 5.43 -4.93 8.13
CA ALA A 133 6.63 -5.34 7.40
C ALA A 133 7.59 -6.16 8.27
N GLU A 134 7.64 -5.92 9.58
CA GLU A 134 8.40 -6.74 10.54
C GLU A 134 7.81 -8.16 10.60
N ASN A 135 6.48 -8.28 10.70
CA ASN A 135 5.80 -9.58 10.68
C ASN A 135 5.97 -10.33 9.34
N GLU A 136 6.00 -9.64 8.20
CA GLU A 136 6.27 -10.24 6.89
C GLU A 136 7.67 -10.86 6.79
N LEU A 137 8.64 -10.37 7.57
CA LEU A 137 9.98 -10.98 7.64
C LEU A 137 10.00 -12.22 8.54
N GLU A 138 9.15 -12.26 9.56
CA GLU A 138 9.03 -13.38 10.50
C GLU A 138 8.17 -14.51 9.93
N MET A 139 7.18 -14.18 9.09
CA MET A 139 6.43 -15.16 8.33
C MET A 139 7.30 -15.69 7.19
N PRO A 140 7.49 -17.02 7.06
CA PRO A 140 8.04 -17.55 5.82
C PRO A 140 7.15 -17.07 4.67
N PRO A 141 7.72 -16.76 3.48
CA PRO A 141 6.92 -16.33 2.35
C PRO A 141 5.77 -17.31 2.21
N GLU A 142 4.54 -16.79 2.14
CA GLU A 142 3.38 -17.59 1.85
C GLU A 142 3.68 -18.23 0.50
N VAL A 143 4.18 -19.46 0.53
CA VAL A 143 4.32 -20.27 -0.65
C VAL A 143 2.87 -20.49 -1.01
N PRO A 144 2.33 -19.89 -2.10
CA PRO A 144 0.99 -20.28 -2.53
C PRO A 144 1.06 -21.79 -2.60
N ALA A 145 0.15 -22.48 -1.89
CA ALA A 145 0.19 -23.94 -1.82
C ALA A 145 0.34 -24.43 -3.25
N GLY A 146 1.56 -24.86 -3.61
CA GLY A 146 1.86 -25.27 -4.97
C GLY A 146 0.91 -26.40 -5.32
N GLU A 147 0.71 -26.67 -6.61
CA GLU A 147 -0.02 -27.88 -6.96
C GLU A 147 0.54 -29.06 -6.14
N PRO A 148 -0.32 -29.78 -5.40
CA PRO A 148 0.12 -30.81 -4.50
C PRO A 148 0.94 -31.82 -5.30
N SER A 149 2.06 -32.25 -4.73
CA SER A 149 2.87 -33.29 -5.33
C SER A 149 2.01 -34.53 -5.59
N THR A 150 2.43 -35.37 -6.53
CA THR A 150 1.74 -36.64 -6.80
C THR A 150 1.66 -37.54 -5.55
N LYS A 151 2.56 -37.35 -4.57
CA LYS A 151 2.52 -38.05 -3.28
C LYS A 151 1.36 -37.55 -2.41
N GLU A 152 1.18 -36.24 -2.32
CA GLU A 152 0.11 -35.60 -1.55
C GLU A 152 -1.27 -35.90 -2.17
N LEU A 153 -1.40 -35.85 -3.49
CA LEU A 153 -2.63 -36.25 -4.19
C LEU A 153 -3.01 -37.71 -3.93
N ARG A 154 -2.04 -38.64 -3.85
CA ARG A 154 -2.32 -40.03 -3.49
C ARG A 154 -2.78 -40.19 -2.05
N ALA A 155 -2.14 -39.49 -1.13
CA ALA A 155 -2.50 -39.53 0.29
C ALA A 155 -3.92 -39.00 0.49
N TRP A 156 -4.24 -37.86 -0.13
CA TRP A 156 -5.57 -37.28 -0.13
C TRP A 156 -6.61 -38.22 -0.77
N ALA A 157 -6.35 -38.75 -1.97
CA ALA A 157 -7.27 -39.63 -2.67
C ALA A 157 -7.64 -40.87 -1.83
N ARG A 158 -6.65 -41.52 -1.21
CA ARG A 158 -6.91 -42.67 -0.32
C ARG A 158 -7.68 -42.29 0.93
N ALA A 159 -7.43 -41.11 1.52
CA ALA A 159 -8.20 -40.62 2.65
C ALA A 159 -9.67 -40.35 2.30
N GLN A 160 -9.95 -40.01 1.04
CA GLN A 160 -11.31 -39.87 0.49
C GLN A 160 -11.91 -41.20 -0.02
N GLY A 161 -11.21 -42.33 0.16
CA GLY A 161 -11.64 -43.65 -0.32
C GLY A 161 -11.50 -43.85 -1.84
N ILE A 162 -10.78 -42.97 -2.54
CA ILE A 162 -10.52 -43.06 -3.98
C ILE A 162 -9.31 -43.97 -4.22
N GLU A 163 -9.51 -45.03 -5.00
CA GLU A 163 -8.45 -45.97 -5.36
C GLU A 163 -7.46 -45.32 -6.35
N VAL A 164 -6.17 -45.34 -6.01
CA VAL A 164 -5.09 -44.76 -6.84
C VAL A 164 -3.86 -45.67 -6.87
N PRO A 165 -3.16 -45.77 -8.03
CA PRO A 165 -1.95 -46.57 -8.13
C PRO A 165 -0.81 -46.10 -7.20
N ASP A 166 -0.07 -47.04 -6.64
CA ASP A 166 1.05 -46.76 -5.72
C ASP A 166 2.20 -45.99 -6.37
N ARG A 167 2.36 -46.14 -7.69
CA ARG A 167 3.42 -45.50 -8.50
C ARG A 167 2.88 -45.07 -9.86
N GLY A 168 3.61 -44.18 -10.53
CA GLY A 168 3.25 -43.69 -11.87
C GLY A 168 2.34 -42.47 -11.87
N ARG A 169 1.99 -41.97 -13.05
CA ARG A 169 1.21 -40.74 -13.21
C ARG A 169 -0.23 -40.94 -12.72
N LEU A 170 -0.76 -39.98 -11.96
CA LEU A 170 -2.17 -39.99 -11.55
C LEU A 170 -3.06 -39.49 -12.67
N ARG A 171 -4.32 -39.94 -12.66
CA ARG A 171 -5.34 -39.43 -13.57
C ARG A 171 -5.59 -37.94 -13.29
N PRO A 172 -5.78 -37.10 -14.33
CA PRO A 172 -6.04 -35.66 -14.16
C PRO A 172 -7.24 -35.36 -13.26
N GLU A 173 -8.23 -36.25 -13.25
CA GLU A 173 -9.44 -36.18 -12.42
C GLU A 173 -9.14 -36.13 -10.92
N ILE A 174 -8.03 -36.71 -10.45
CA ILE A 174 -7.64 -36.67 -9.02
C ILE A 174 -7.20 -35.28 -8.62
N LEU A 175 -6.45 -34.58 -9.48
CA LEU A 175 -6.05 -33.20 -9.23
C LEU A 175 -7.25 -32.25 -9.32
N ALA A 176 -8.18 -32.50 -10.26
CA ALA A 176 -9.42 -31.72 -10.36
C ALA A 176 -10.31 -31.90 -9.12
N ALA A 177 -10.48 -33.13 -8.64
CA ALA A 177 -11.24 -33.43 -7.44
C ALA A 177 -10.60 -32.83 -6.18
N TRP A 178 -9.27 -32.84 -6.08
CA TRP A 178 -8.56 -32.16 -4.99
C TRP A 178 -8.77 -30.65 -5.02
N ARG A 179 -8.70 -30.01 -6.19
CA ARG A 179 -8.96 -28.57 -6.34
C ARG A 179 -10.38 -28.20 -5.92
N ALA A 180 -11.35 -29.02 -6.29
CA ALA A 180 -12.76 -28.81 -5.92
C ALA A 180 -13.04 -28.91 -4.41
N THR A 181 -12.10 -29.44 -3.60
CA THR A 181 -12.21 -29.41 -2.13
C THR A 181 -11.47 -28.25 -1.47
N GLN A 182 -10.77 -27.41 -2.25
CA GLN A 182 -10.05 -26.23 -1.74
C GLN A 182 -10.80 -24.91 -1.99
N ASP A 183 -11.89 -24.93 -2.75
CA ASP A 183 -12.85 -23.83 -2.92
C ASP A 183 -13.95 -23.90 -1.83
#